data_AF-A0A2K3LQ32-F1
#
_entry.id   AF-A0A2K3LQ32-F1
#
_cell.length_a   1.000
_cell.length_b   1.000
_cell.length_c   1.000
_cell.angle_alpha   90.00
_cell.angle_beta   90.00
_cell.angle_gamma   90.00
#
_symmetry.space_group_name_H-M   'P 1'
#
loop_
_entity.id
_entity.type
_entity.pdbx_description
1 polymer ?
#
loop_
_entity_poly.entity_id
_entity_poly.type
_entity_poly.pdbx_seq_one_letter_code
_entity_poly.pdbx_strand_id
1 'polypeptide(L)'
;GNANGCYNILCSGFVQTAQEYFVGSRIPRTSVYRGAMTEMPISLVQDPASKNWWLSVAFKSIGYFPAHLFSNLKEADEVGWGGLTVTPSGTNSPPMGTGDFVNGDFSEVCYFRHVAYQSVSRKFIGPATSLASTFNDCPKCYNVVYYGDKGGQFGYSLQFGGGELPSGRVTDKAAVEDPGW
;
A
#
# COMPACT_ATOMS: atom_id res chain seq x y z
N GLY A 1 10.38 -15.35 13.79
CA GLY A 1 10.20 -13.94 14.15
C GLY A 1 8.95 -13.81 14.97
N ASN A 2 8.99 -13.03 16.06
CA ASN A 2 7.87 -12.91 17.00
C ASN A 2 6.67 -12.19 16.34
N ALA A 3 5.45 -12.72 16.53
CA ALA A 3 4.22 -12.31 15.86
C ALA A 3 3.58 -11.05 16.49
N ASN A 4 4.31 -9.93 16.55
CA ASN A 4 3.82 -8.68 17.15
C ASN A 4 3.63 -7.56 16.10
N GLY A 5 3.04 -7.89 14.95
CA GLY A 5 2.63 -6.88 13.97
C GLY A 5 1.31 -6.22 14.39
N CYS A 6 1.20 -4.91 14.18
CA CYS A 6 -0.06 -4.18 14.39
C CYS A 6 -0.43 -3.36 13.16
N TYR A 7 -1.71 -3.34 12.84
CA TYR A 7 -2.22 -2.76 11.59
C TYR A 7 -3.04 -1.47 11.83
N ASN A 8 -3.21 -1.06 13.08
CA ASN A 8 -3.95 0.15 13.44
C ASN A 8 -3.37 0.81 14.71
N ILE A 9 -3.96 1.94 15.11
CA ILE A 9 -3.52 2.72 16.28
C ILE A 9 -3.83 2.07 17.63
N LEU A 10 -4.41 0.86 17.67
CA LEU A 10 -4.68 0.16 18.93
C LEU A 10 -3.41 -0.41 19.56
N CYS A 11 -2.29 -0.41 18.84
CA CYS A 11 -0.99 -0.78 19.38
C CYS A 11 -0.05 0.42 19.45
N SER A 12 0.88 0.36 20.41
CA SER A 12 1.96 1.31 20.57
C SER A 12 2.96 1.17 19.42
N GLY A 13 2.78 1.98 18.38
CA GLY A 13 3.68 2.02 17.23
C GLY A 13 3.58 3.30 16.40
N PHE A 14 2.41 3.95 16.41
CA PHE A 14 2.18 5.17 15.66
C PHE A 14 1.80 6.31 16.60
N VAL A 15 2.47 7.45 16.47
CA VAL A 15 2.13 8.68 17.17
C VAL A 15 1.27 9.54 16.24
N GLN A 16 -0.04 9.50 16.45
CA GLN A 16 -1.01 10.35 15.76
C GLN A 16 -0.86 11.81 16.23
N THR A 17 -0.75 12.74 15.28
CA THR A 17 -0.58 14.18 15.57
C THR A 17 -1.74 15.02 15.02
N ALA A 18 -2.34 14.59 13.90
CA ALA A 18 -3.52 15.25 13.34
C ALA A 18 -4.81 14.69 13.95
N GLN A 19 -5.86 15.51 14.01
CA GLN A 19 -7.19 15.09 14.50
C GLN A 19 -8.19 14.83 13.38
N GLU A 20 -7.90 15.31 12.16
CA GLU A 20 -8.82 15.24 11.01
C GLU A 20 -8.80 13.89 10.31
N TYR A 21 -7.63 13.24 10.25
CA TYR A 21 -7.42 11.95 9.61
C TYR A 21 -6.59 11.07 10.54
N PHE A 22 -7.09 9.87 10.86
CA PHE A 22 -6.36 8.89 11.66
C PHE A 22 -6.27 7.54 10.98
N VAL A 23 -5.20 6.79 11.24
CA VAL A 23 -5.01 5.44 10.69
C VAL A 23 -6.16 4.53 11.12
N GLY A 24 -6.79 3.85 10.16
CA GLY A 24 -8.00 3.05 10.37
C GLY A 24 -9.32 3.81 10.14
N SER A 25 -9.27 5.10 9.80
CA SER A 25 -10.46 5.84 9.37
C SER A 25 -11.05 5.26 8.09
N ARG A 26 -12.39 5.28 7.99
CA ARG A 26 -13.08 4.99 6.74
C ARG A 26 -12.88 6.12 5.74
N ILE A 27 -12.63 5.79 4.48
CA ILE A 27 -12.65 6.74 3.38
C ILE A 27 -14.13 7.06 3.04
N PRO A 28 -14.58 8.33 3.17
CA PRO A 28 -16.00 8.66 3.06
C PRO A 28 -16.52 8.69 1.61
N ARG A 29 -15.65 8.96 0.63
CA ARG A 29 -15.96 8.96 -0.80
C ARG A 29 -15.09 7.94 -1.51
N THR A 30 -15.72 7.01 -2.21
CA THR A 30 -15.03 5.96 -2.98
C THR A 30 -15.26 6.17 -4.47
N SER A 31 -14.40 5.56 -5.28
CA SER A 31 -14.53 5.58 -6.74
C SER A 31 -15.84 4.94 -7.22
N VAL A 32 -16.26 5.34 -8.43
CA VAL A 32 -17.40 4.75 -9.15
C VAL A 32 -16.85 3.98 -10.36
N TYR A 33 -17.31 2.75 -10.54
CA TYR A 33 -16.92 1.91 -11.68
C TYR A 33 -17.16 2.64 -13.02
N ARG A 34 -16.12 2.76 -13.87
CA ARG A 34 -16.10 3.54 -15.11
C ARG A 34 -16.56 5.00 -14.95
N GLY A 35 -16.31 5.57 -13.77
CA GLY A 35 -16.80 6.89 -13.40
C GLY A 35 -15.73 7.74 -12.71
N ALA A 36 -16.18 8.54 -11.75
CA ALA A 36 -15.28 9.39 -10.97
C ALA A 36 -14.35 8.52 -10.10
N MET A 37 -13.04 8.66 -10.32
CA MET A 37 -12.03 8.02 -9.50
C MET A 37 -11.69 8.91 -8.30
N THR A 38 -11.72 8.32 -7.11
CA THR A 38 -11.22 8.95 -5.90
C THR A 38 -9.83 8.42 -5.59
N GLU A 39 -8.88 9.31 -5.41
CA GLU A 39 -7.49 8.98 -5.14
C GLU A 39 -7.02 9.61 -3.84
N MET A 40 -6.07 8.94 -3.19
CA MET A 40 -5.51 9.39 -1.94
C MET A 40 -3.98 9.37 -2.04
N PRO A 41 -3.33 10.54 -2.14
CA PRO A 41 -1.88 10.65 -2.07
C PRO A 41 -1.40 10.19 -0.70
N ILE A 42 -0.46 9.24 -0.67
CA ILE A 42 0.15 8.71 0.55
C ILE A 42 1.66 8.80 0.41
N SER A 43 2.35 9.26 1.46
CA SER A 43 3.81 9.23 1.51
C SER A 43 4.30 8.86 2.90
N LEU A 44 5.36 8.05 2.95
CA LEU A 44 6.09 7.74 4.17
C LEU A 44 7.52 8.26 4.02
N VAL A 45 7.91 9.23 4.84
CA VAL A 45 9.20 9.94 4.69
C VAL A 45 9.95 9.97 6.01
N GLN A 46 11.22 9.55 5.99
CA GLN A 46 12.08 9.65 7.17
C GLN A 46 12.55 11.09 7.38
N ASP A 47 12.29 11.65 8.57
CA ASP A 47 12.84 12.93 9.00
C ASP A 47 14.35 12.80 9.25
N PRO A 48 15.22 13.57 8.58
CA PRO A 48 16.67 13.45 8.75
C PRO A 48 17.15 13.74 10.18
N ALA A 49 16.43 14.57 10.95
CA ALA A 49 16.82 14.98 12.30
C ALA A 49 16.41 13.95 13.36
N SER A 50 15.11 13.65 13.48
CA SER A 50 14.62 12.71 14.50
C SER A 50 14.72 11.24 14.09
N LYS A 51 14.93 10.96 12.79
CA LYS A 51 14.85 9.62 12.19
C LYS A 51 13.47 8.95 12.28
N ASN A 52 12.44 9.70 12.69
CA ASN A 52 11.07 9.22 12.68
C ASN A 52 10.54 9.13 11.24
N TRP A 53 9.70 8.13 10.98
CA TRP A 53 9.04 7.96 9.68
C TRP A 53 7.67 8.62 9.71
N TRP A 54 7.54 9.74 9.01
CA TRP A 54 6.33 10.54 8.95
C TRP A 54 5.39 10.04 7.85
N LEU A 55 4.14 9.76 8.24
CA LEU A 55 3.07 9.38 7.34
C LEU A 55 2.24 10.61 6.98
N SER A 56 2.14 10.90 5.68
CA SER A 56 1.22 11.89 5.16
C SER A 56 0.15 11.23 4.30
N VAL A 57 -1.09 11.71 4.46
CA VAL A 57 -2.27 11.27 3.73
C VAL A 57 -2.99 12.50 3.22
N ALA A 58 -3.37 12.53 1.95
CA ALA A 58 -4.00 13.68 1.29
C ALA A 58 -3.22 14.99 1.54
N PHE A 59 -1.89 14.93 1.41
CA PHE A 59 -0.94 16.02 1.63
C PHE A 59 -0.89 16.59 3.05
N LYS A 60 -1.51 15.92 4.04
CA LYS A 60 -1.41 16.29 5.45
C LYS A 60 -0.59 15.26 6.20
N SER A 61 0.38 15.72 6.97
CA SER A 61 1.10 14.87 7.92
C SER A 61 0.13 14.46 9.04
N ILE A 62 -0.13 13.16 9.18
CA ILE A 62 -1.08 12.64 10.16
C ILE A 62 -0.41 12.12 11.43
N GLY A 63 0.89 11.81 11.34
CA GLY A 63 1.67 11.32 12.47
C GLY A 63 2.94 10.62 12.02
N TYR A 64 3.61 9.95 12.95
CA TYR A 64 4.89 9.31 12.68
C TYR A 64 5.07 7.99 13.45
N PHE A 65 5.89 7.11 12.87
CA PHE A 65 6.45 5.96 13.55
C PHE A 65 7.80 6.35 14.18
N PRO A 66 7.96 6.20 15.50
CA PRO A 66 9.21 6.49 16.18
C PRO A 66 10.40 5.68 15.65
N ALA A 67 11.57 6.31 15.50
CA ALA A 67 12.78 5.68 14.97
C ALA A 67 13.18 4.39 15.70
N HIS A 68 12.99 4.33 17.02
CA HIS A 68 13.40 3.18 17.84
C HIS A 68 12.62 1.90 17.54
N LEU A 69 11.47 1.98 16.84
CA LEU A 69 10.75 0.80 16.36
C LEU A 69 11.49 0.08 15.25
N PHE A 70 12.41 0.78 14.57
CA PHE A 70 13.15 0.27 13.44
C PHE A 70 14.65 0.29 13.74
N SER A 71 15.13 -0.74 14.45
CA SER A 71 16.57 -0.89 14.71
C SER A 71 17.39 -1.09 13.44
N ASN A 72 16.76 -1.64 12.39
CA ASN A 72 17.43 -2.10 11.17
C ASN A 72 17.07 -1.27 9.93
N LEU A 73 16.08 -0.36 10.02
CA LEU A 73 15.59 0.44 8.88
C LEU A 73 16.17 1.87 8.91
N LYS A 74 17.51 1.96 9.01
CA LYS A 74 18.20 3.27 8.87
C LYS A 74 18.01 3.83 7.46
N GLU A 75 18.05 2.92 6.48
CA GLU A 75 17.66 3.06 5.09
C GLU A 75 16.62 1.96 4.80
N ALA A 76 15.81 2.12 3.75
CA ALA A 76 14.85 1.09 3.36
C ALA A 76 15.51 0.13 2.37
N ASP A 77 15.62 -1.15 2.74
CA ASP A 77 16.18 -2.21 1.89
C ASP A 77 15.16 -2.77 0.89
N GLU A 78 13.86 -2.51 1.12
CA GLU A 78 12.77 -2.96 0.27
C GLU A 78 11.60 -1.99 0.42
N VAL A 79 10.92 -1.74 -0.70
CA VAL A 79 9.71 -0.91 -0.74
C VAL A 79 8.59 -1.68 -1.39
N GLY A 80 7.38 -1.52 -0.86
CA GLY A 80 6.22 -2.25 -1.34
C GLY A 80 4.96 -1.39 -1.42
N TRP A 81 4.13 -1.70 -2.42
CA TRP A 81 2.80 -1.14 -2.59
C TRP A 81 1.80 -2.27 -2.64
N GLY A 82 0.79 -2.22 -1.81
CA GLY A 82 -0.18 -3.29 -1.75
C GLY A 82 -1.28 -3.05 -0.76
N GLY A 83 -2.07 -4.09 -0.57
CA GLY A 83 -3.17 -4.14 0.36
C GLY A 83 -3.28 -5.52 1.00
N LEU A 84 -4.05 -5.56 2.08
CA LEU A 84 -4.44 -6.81 2.70
C LEU A 84 -5.91 -6.74 3.08
N THR A 85 -6.53 -7.89 3.10
CA THR A 85 -7.88 -8.09 3.62
C THR A 85 -7.85 -8.96 4.85
N VAL A 86 -8.80 -8.75 5.77
CA VAL A 86 -8.97 -9.58 6.95
C VAL A 86 -10.40 -10.09 6.97
N THR A 87 -10.57 -11.39 7.20
CA THR A 87 -11.87 -12.08 7.21
C THR A 87 -11.89 -13.11 8.35
N PRO A 88 -13.05 -13.41 8.96
CA PRO A 88 -13.16 -14.53 9.89
C PRO A 88 -12.66 -15.85 9.29
N SER A 89 -12.22 -16.78 10.14
CA SER A 89 -11.84 -18.10 9.65
C SER A 89 -13.04 -18.82 9.03
N GLY A 90 -12.85 -19.41 7.85
CA GLY A 90 -13.89 -20.17 7.15
C GLY A 90 -14.86 -19.33 6.32
N THR A 91 -14.68 -18.02 6.21
CA THR A 91 -15.43 -17.17 5.27
C THR A 91 -14.63 -16.92 3.99
N ASN A 92 -15.33 -16.51 2.93
CA ASN A 92 -14.66 -16.10 1.70
C ASN A 92 -13.80 -14.85 1.95
N SER A 93 -12.72 -14.75 1.20
CA SER A 93 -11.90 -13.55 1.13
C SER A 93 -12.76 -12.39 0.61
N PRO A 94 -12.79 -11.23 1.29
CA PRO A 94 -13.64 -10.11 0.89
C PRO A 94 -13.11 -9.46 -0.40
N PRO A 95 -13.92 -8.70 -1.13
CA PRO A 95 -13.45 -7.99 -2.31
C PRO A 95 -12.36 -6.97 -1.96
N MET A 96 -11.27 -6.97 -2.73
CA MET A 96 -10.35 -5.83 -2.83
C MET A 96 -10.81 -4.93 -3.97
N GLY A 97 -11.16 -3.69 -3.66
CA GLY A 97 -11.71 -2.76 -4.64
C GLY A 97 -13.12 -3.15 -5.07
N THR A 98 -13.33 -3.34 -6.38
CA THR A 98 -14.61 -3.77 -6.94
C THR A 98 -14.86 -5.28 -6.78
N GLY A 99 -13.84 -6.06 -6.42
CA GLY A 99 -13.88 -7.52 -6.47
C GLY A 99 -13.48 -8.09 -7.83
N ASP A 100 -13.32 -7.26 -8.85
CA ASP A 100 -12.86 -7.69 -10.17
C ASP A 100 -11.37 -7.98 -10.19
N PHE A 101 -10.97 -9.00 -10.96
CA PHE A 101 -9.56 -9.20 -11.28
C PHE A 101 -9.04 -8.10 -12.20
N VAL A 102 -7.74 -7.83 -12.09
CA VAL A 102 -7.05 -6.81 -12.88
C VAL A 102 -7.25 -7.05 -14.39
N ASN A 103 -7.52 -5.97 -15.11
CA ASN A 103 -7.88 -6.03 -16.53
C ASN A 103 -7.17 -4.95 -17.38
N GLY A 104 -6.33 -4.11 -16.77
CA GLY A 104 -5.60 -3.03 -17.43
C GLY A 104 -6.36 -1.72 -17.57
N ASP A 105 -7.65 -1.66 -17.22
CA ASP A 105 -8.44 -0.42 -17.23
C ASP A 105 -8.44 0.25 -15.84
N PHE A 106 -7.78 1.39 -15.74
CA PHE A 106 -7.64 2.17 -14.50
C PHE A 106 -8.94 2.86 -14.06
N SER A 107 -10.01 2.79 -14.84
CA SER A 107 -11.34 3.26 -14.44
C SER A 107 -12.23 2.16 -13.84
N GLU A 108 -11.79 0.90 -13.90
CA GLU A 108 -12.57 -0.27 -13.50
C GLU A 108 -12.06 -0.94 -12.23
N VAL A 109 -10.73 -1.03 -12.07
CA VAL A 109 -10.09 -1.80 -11.00
C VAL A 109 -9.24 -0.87 -10.12
N CYS A 110 -9.01 -1.26 -8.86
CA CYS A 110 -8.14 -0.53 -7.94
C CYS A 110 -6.69 -0.48 -8.43
N TYR A 111 -6.03 0.65 -8.18
CA TYR A 111 -4.66 0.89 -8.64
C TYR A 111 -3.85 1.76 -7.68
N PHE A 112 -2.53 1.66 -7.83
CA PHE A 112 -1.60 2.72 -7.44
C PHE A 112 -1.01 3.35 -8.71
N ARG A 113 -0.83 4.67 -8.70
CA ARG A 113 -0.17 5.42 -9.77
C ARG A 113 0.88 6.37 -9.20
N HIS A 114 1.86 6.74 -10.01
CA HIS A 114 3.03 7.51 -9.59
C HIS A 114 3.74 6.89 -8.37
N VAL A 115 3.85 5.55 -8.33
CA VAL A 115 4.60 4.88 -7.27
C VAL A 115 6.08 5.19 -7.40
N ALA A 116 6.70 5.59 -6.30
CA ALA A 116 8.11 5.94 -6.26
C ALA A 116 8.66 5.84 -4.84
N TYR A 117 9.96 5.62 -4.74
CA TYR A 117 10.73 5.72 -3.51
C TYR A 117 11.82 6.78 -3.66
N GLN A 118 12.35 7.27 -2.54
CA GLN A 118 13.38 8.29 -2.56
C GLN A 118 14.75 7.64 -2.35
N SER A 119 15.68 7.84 -3.29
CA SER A 119 17.06 7.37 -3.12
C SER A 119 17.83 8.21 -2.09
N VAL A 120 19.02 7.74 -1.70
CA VAL A 120 19.98 8.48 -0.85
C VAL A 120 20.28 9.89 -1.38
N SER A 121 20.22 10.09 -2.70
CA SER A 121 20.40 11.38 -3.36
C SER A 121 19.16 12.30 -3.33
N ARG A 122 18.10 11.91 -2.61
CA ARG A 122 16.81 12.60 -2.51
C ARG A 122 16.01 12.69 -3.81
N LYS A 123 16.38 11.89 -4.82
CA LYS A 123 15.62 11.77 -6.07
C LYS A 123 14.53 10.71 -5.93
N PHE A 124 13.35 10.99 -6.47
CA PHE A 124 12.29 10.01 -6.61
C PHE A 124 12.61 9.08 -7.79
N ILE A 125 12.55 7.78 -7.52
CA ILE A 125 12.82 6.70 -8.46
C ILE A 125 11.61 5.77 -8.44
N GLY A 126 11.14 5.36 -9.61
CA GLY A 126 10.09 4.35 -9.72
C GLY A 126 10.66 2.94 -9.67
N PRO A 127 9.87 1.94 -9.24
CA PRO A 127 10.33 0.55 -9.18
C PRO A 127 10.77 0.06 -10.55
N ALA A 128 11.96 -0.52 -10.65
CA ALA A 128 12.43 -1.02 -11.94
C ALA A 128 11.66 -2.30 -12.28
N THR A 129 11.13 -2.43 -13.50
CA THR A 129 10.35 -3.62 -13.90
C THR A 129 11.14 -4.92 -13.80
N SER A 130 12.48 -4.85 -13.87
CA SER A 130 13.38 -5.99 -13.71
C SER A 130 13.63 -6.40 -12.25
N LEU A 131 13.29 -5.55 -11.30
CA LEU A 131 13.53 -5.76 -9.86
C LEU A 131 12.23 -5.93 -9.08
N ALA A 132 11.17 -5.28 -9.54
CA ALA A 132 9.85 -5.38 -8.95
C ALA A 132 9.28 -6.80 -9.10
N SER A 133 8.81 -7.35 -7.99
CA SER A 133 8.14 -8.64 -7.93
C SER A 133 6.71 -8.48 -7.41
N THR A 134 5.82 -9.36 -7.84
CA THR A 134 4.43 -9.39 -7.37
C THR A 134 4.24 -10.50 -6.35
N PHE A 135 3.62 -10.19 -5.22
CA PHE A 135 3.27 -11.15 -4.18
C PHE A 135 1.75 -11.24 -4.04
N ASN A 136 1.22 -12.47 -3.96
CA ASN A 136 -0.12 -12.74 -3.46
C ASN A 136 -0.17 -14.10 -2.77
N ASP A 137 -0.87 -14.18 -1.65
CA ASP A 137 -0.91 -15.38 -0.80
C ASP A 137 -2.19 -16.23 -1.00
N CYS A 138 -3.20 -15.68 -1.70
CA CYS A 138 -4.28 -16.41 -2.34
C CYS A 138 -4.39 -16.07 -3.84
N PRO A 139 -3.63 -16.74 -4.73
CA PRO A 139 -3.68 -16.47 -6.18
C PRO A 139 -5.02 -16.75 -6.85
N LYS A 140 -5.85 -17.58 -6.22
CA LYS A 140 -7.22 -17.80 -6.68
C LYS A 140 -8.11 -16.63 -6.33
N CYS A 141 -7.87 -15.96 -5.20
CA CYS A 141 -8.71 -14.90 -4.69
C CYS A 141 -8.34 -13.54 -5.30
N TYR A 142 -7.04 -13.27 -5.47
CA TYR A 142 -6.55 -11.94 -5.80
C TYR A 142 -5.52 -11.96 -6.91
N ASN A 143 -5.47 -10.86 -7.66
CA ASN A 143 -4.44 -10.62 -8.65
C ASN A 143 -3.83 -9.22 -8.46
N VAL A 144 -2.54 -9.12 -8.74
CA VAL A 144 -1.78 -7.88 -8.77
C VAL A 144 -0.91 -7.88 -10.02
N VAL A 145 -0.93 -6.78 -10.77
CA VAL A 145 -0.10 -6.61 -11.96
C VAL A 145 0.62 -5.28 -11.85
N TYR A 146 1.95 -5.35 -11.96
CA TYR A 146 2.79 -4.18 -12.12
C TYR A 146 2.99 -3.86 -13.61
N TYR A 147 2.66 -2.63 -14.01
CA TYR A 147 2.75 -2.22 -15.42
C TYR A 147 4.03 -1.45 -15.75
N GLY A 148 4.90 -1.19 -14.77
CA GLY A 148 6.05 -0.31 -14.95
C GLY A 148 5.63 1.15 -15.20
N ASP A 149 6.52 1.93 -15.81
CA ASP A 149 6.24 3.31 -16.19
C ASP A 149 5.32 3.38 -17.42
N LYS A 150 4.06 3.74 -17.20
CA LYS A 150 3.06 4.00 -18.23
C LYS A 150 3.15 5.42 -18.80
N GLY A 151 4.00 6.27 -18.24
CA GLY A 151 4.14 7.67 -18.59
C GLY A 151 2.90 8.52 -18.26
N GLY A 152 2.95 9.79 -18.65
CA GLY A 152 1.83 10.73 -18.59
C GLY A 152 1.13 10.75 -17.23
N GLN A 153 -0.18 10.53 -17.25
CA GLN A 153 -1.04 10.59 -16.06
C GLN A 153 -0.90 9.39 -15.11
N PHE A 154 -0.23 8.29 -15.50
CA PHE A 154 -0.16 7.08 -14.68
C PHE A 154 1.21 6.86 -14.07
N GLY A 155 2.28 7.26 -14.78
CA GLY A 155 3.66 7.00 -14.37
C GLY A 155 3.87 5.51 -14.06
N TYR A 156 4.75 5.23 -13.09
CA TYR A 156 4.87 3.90 -12.52
C TYR A 156 3.57 3.50 -11.82
N SER A 157 2.99 2.37 -12.22
CA SER A 157 1.64 1.99 -11.80
C SER A 157 1.42 0.49 -11.68
N LEU A 158 0.51 0.11 -10.80
CA LEU A 158 0.03 -1.26 -10.62
C LEU A 158 -1.47 -1.31 -10.41
N GLN A 159 -2.09 -2.41 -10.79
CA GLN A 159 -3.46 -2.74 -10.42
C GLN A 159 -3.49 -3.90 -9.44
N PHE A 160 -4.52 -3.92 -8.59
CA PHE A 160 -4.80 -5.02 -7.69
C PHE A 160 -6.32 -5.16 -7.51
N GLY A 161 -6.79 -6.39 -7.32
CA GLY A 161 -8.21 -6.68 -7.18
C GLY A 161 -8.48 -8.16 -7.00
N GLY A 162 -9.74 -8.55 -7.15
CA GLY A 162 -10.25 -9.88 -6.86
C GLY A 162 -10.97 -9.97 -5.52
N GLY A 163 -11.49 -11.15 -5.23
CA GLY A 163 -12.11 -11.50 -3.95
C GLY A 163 -13.13 -12.61 -4.10
N GLU A 164 -13.97 -12.73 -3.08
CA GLU A 164 -15.15 -13.60 -2.99
C GLU A 164 -14.89 -15.11 -3.14
N LEU A 165 -13.64 -15.53 -3.04
CA LEU A 165 -13.24 -16.94 -3.12
C LEU A 165 -12.76 -17.47 -1.76
N PRO A 166 -12.91 -18.78 -1.48
CA PRO A 166 -12.42 -19.36 -0.24
C PRO A 166 -10.88 -19.38 -0.22
N SER A 167 -10.24 -18.54 0.61
CA SER A 167 -8.80 -18.66 0.86
C SER A 167 -8.47 -19.70 1.94
N GLY A 168 -9.42 -19.94 2.85
CA GLY A 168 -9.15 -20.70 4.08
C GLY A 168 -8.22 -19.97 5.06
N ARG A 169 -7.95 -18.68 4.82
CA ARG A 169 -7.03 -17.84 5.60
C ARG A 169 -7.78 -16.66 6.21
N VAL A 170 -7.27 -16.19 7.35
CA VAL A 170 -7.81 -15.02 8.04
C VAL A 170 -7.32 -13.72 7.40
N THR A 171 -6.12 -13.73 6.84
CA THR A 171 -5.51 -12.59 6.16
C THR A 171 -5.04 -13.01 4.78
N ASP A 172 -5.32 -12.17 3.79
CA ASP A 172 -4.80 -12.32 2.44
C ASP A 172 -4.16 -10.99 2.00
N LYS A 173 -3.07 -11.06 1.23
CA LYS A 173 -2.24 -9.92 0.80
C LYS A 173 -2.04 -9.94 -0.70
N ALA A 174 -1.98 -8.76 -1.31
CA ALA A 174 -1.50 -8.57 -2.67
C ALA A 174 -0.60 -7.32 -2.74
N ALA A 175 0.61 -7.47 -3.28
CA ALA A 175 1.61 -6.41 -3.29
C ALA A 175 2.55 -6.47 -4.50
N VAL A 176 3.19 -5.34 -4.78
CA VAL A 176 4.39 -5.21 -5.60
C VAL A 176 5.53 -4.78 -4.67
N GLU A 177 6.65 -5.49 -4.73
CA GLU A 177 7.83 -5.30 -3.87
C GLU A 177 9.07 -5.04 -4.73
N ASP A 178 9.90 -4.05 -4.39
CA ASP A 178 11.15 -3.72 -5.06
C ASP A 178 12.30 -3.58 -4.04
N PRO A 179 13.45 -4.25 -4.25
CA PRO A 179 14.60 -4.23 -3.34
C PRO A 179 15.38 -2.89 -3.29
N GLY A 180 14.96 -1.84 -3.99
CA GLY A 180 15.32 -0.45 -3.67
C GLY A 180 16.82 -0.11 -3.66
N TRP A 181 17.59 -0.50 -4.69
CA TRP A 181 19.02 -0.13 -4.83
C TRP A 181 19.24 1.34 -5.19
#